data_AF-A0A101WY73-F1
#
_entry.id   AF-A0A101WY73-F1
#
_cell.length_a   1.000
_cell.length_b   1.000
_cell.length_c   1.000
_cell.angle_alpha   90.00
_cell.angle_beta   90.00
_cell.angle_gamma   90.00
#
_symmetry.space_group_name_H-M   'P 1'
#
loop_
_entity.id
_entity.type
_entity.pdbx_description
1 polymer ?
#
loop_
_entity_poly.entity_id
_entity_poly.type
_entity_poly.pdbx_seq_one_letter_code
_entity_poly.pdbx_strand_id
1 'polypeptide(L)'
;MLLVTGRTAGLSSRAFEGRYKEPWEIRDIHIANYPRNGGRLINFTITNNPNDLTLISFDIPGGGTRVYSRIREAATWMLCPRIDNTTYLTPSLTIGNALLAQIPNTANVTRYFVEPLDKAIVEKALANTLSDLVKYAKRRITALLNARGKAAADGVKLIDGLTEVMVYSAREWVRRGYAVNMRLVDGLARALSHTTQFKASNSLEDLS
;
A
#
# COMPACT_ATOMS: atom_id res chain seq x y z
N MET A 1 -18.71 15.83 2.83
CA MET A 1 -18.00 15.46 4.08
C MET A 1 -16.57 15.15 3.71
N LEU A 2 -15.59 15.67 4.46
CA LEU A 2 -14.17 15.51 4.14
C LEU A 2 -13.49 14.60 5.16
N LEU A 3 -12.67 13.68 4.67
CA LEU A 3 -11.73 12.92 5.47
C LEU A 3 -10.40 13.65 5.51
N VAL A 4 -9.86 13.83 6.71
CA VAL A 4 -8.58 14.49 6.97
C VAL A 4 -7.62 13.49 7.61
N THR A 5 -6.43 13.37 7.05
CA THR A 5 -5.35 12.49 7.51
C THR A 5 -3.98 13.18 7.37
N GLY A 6 -2.89 12.50 7.73
CA GLY A 6 -1.53 13.03 7.76
C GLY A 6 -1.06 13.28 9.18
N ARG A 7 -0.18 14.26 9.41
CA ARG A 7 0.38 14.53 10.76
C ARG A 7 -0.67 15.20 11.67
N THR A 8 -1.60 14.41 12.17
CA THR A 8 -2.68 14.81 13.10
C THR A 8 -2.25 14.71 14.56
N ALA A 9 -1.09 14.11 14.84
CA ALA A 9 -0.50 14.02 16.18
C ALA A 9 -0.39 15.41 16.84
N GLY A 10 -1.03 15.56 18.01
CA GLY A 10 -1.09 16.80 18.78
C GLY A 10 -2.29 17.70 18.45
N LEU A 11 -3.10 17.37 17.45
CA LEU A 11 -4.37 18.04 17.16
C LEU A 11 -5.52 17.27 17.81
N SER A 12 -6.45 17.99 18.45
CA SER A 12 -7.60 17.35 19.10
C SER A 12 -8.67 16.96 18.07
N SER A 13 -9.25 15.76 18.20
CA SER A 13 -10.40 15.36 17.36
C SER A 13 -11.53 16.37 17.43
N ARG A 14 -11.72 17.02 18.60
CA ARG A 14 -12.72 18.08 18.79
C ARG A 14 -12.49 19.27 17.85
N ALA A 15 -11.25 19.63 17.54
CA ALA A 15 -10.94 20.71 16.61
C ALA A 15 -11.39 20.38 15.17
N PHE A 16 -11.37 19.10 14.80
CA PHE A 16 -11.76 18.62 13.48
C PHE A 16 -13.26 18.31 13.36
N GLU A 17 -13.76 17.52 14.31
CA GLU A 17 -15.04 16.80 14.26
C GLU A 17 -16.10 17.40 15.18
N GLY A 18 -15.73 18.37 16.03
CA GLY A 18 -16.63 18.94 17.04
C GLY A 18 -16.85 18.06 18.28
N ARG A 19 -16.35 16.82 18.27
CA ARG A 19 -16.43 15.85 19.38
C ARG A 19 -15.10 15.14 19.64
N TYR A 20 -14.99 14.51 20.80
CA TYR A 20 -13.91 13.56 21.05
C TYR A 20 -14.19 12.23 20.35
N LYS A 21 -13.10 11.51 20.06
CA LYS A 21 -13.18 10.16 19.52
C LYS A 21 -13.38 9.15 20.63
N GLU A 22 -14.13 8.12 20.30
CA GLU A 22 -14.33 6.96 21.14
C GLU A 22 -13.12 6.01 21.07
N PRO A 23 -12.91 5.13 22.07
CA PRO A 23 -11.75 4.24 22.11
C PRO A 23 -11.61 3.30 20.91
N TRP A 24 -12.71 2.99 20.23
CA TRP A 24 -12.76 2.15 19.03
C TRP A 24 -12.64 2.94 17.73
N GLU A 25 -12.41 4.25 17.76
CA GLU A 25 -12.21 5.04 16.54
C GLU A 25 -10.73 5.19 16.23
N ILE A 26 -10.39 5.09 14.94
CA ILE A 26 -9.00 5.28 14.50
C ILE A 26 -8.59 6.72 14.73
N ARG A 27 -7.57 6.92 15.56
CA ARG A 27 -7.15 8.25 16.03
C ARG A 27 -6.68 9.18 14.92
N ASP A 28 -6.07 8.65 13.88
CA ASP A 28 -5.37 9.45 12.86
C ASP A 28 -6.27 9.87 11.66
N ILE A 29 -7.54 9.44 11.62
CA ILE A 29 -8.51 9.83 10.58
C ILE A 29 -9.60 10.71 11.14
N HIS A 30 -9.76 11.93 10.63
CA HIS A 30 -10.81 12.83 11.09
C HIS A 30 -11.84 13.12 10.01
N ILE A 31 -13.09 13.34 10.44
CA ILE A 31 -14.19 13.73 9.55
C ILE A 31 -14.52 15.21 9.78
N ALA A 32 -14.32 16.04 8.77
CA ALA A 32 -14.56 17.47 8.82
C ALA A 32 -15.64 17.92 7.82
N ASN A 33 -16.31 19.02 8.14
CA ASN A 33 -17.31 19.64 7.26
C ASN A 33 -16.69 20.59 6.22
N TYR A 34 -15.46 21.04 6.43
CA TYR A 34 -14.74 21.98 5.58
C TYR A 34 -13.26 21.60 5.45
N PRO A 35 -12.58 21.97 4.34
CA PRO A 35 -11.19 21.62 4.12
C PRO A 35 -10.30 22.15 5.24
N ARG A 36 -9.34 21.34 5.67
CA ARG A 36 -8.39 21.71 6.72
C ARG A 36 -7.06 22.04 6.09
N ASN A 37 -6.65 23.29 6.29
CA ASN A 37 -5.37 23.79 5.80
C ASN A 37 -4.30 23.55 6.86
N GLY A 38 -3.26 22.85 6.46
CA GLY A 38 -2.04 22.63 7.24
C GLY A 38 -1.09 21.89 6.32
N GLY A 39 0.16 22.36 6.18
CA GLY A 39 1.07 21.89 5.12
C GLY A 39 1.41 20.39 5.12
N ARG A 40 0.86 19.61 6.05
CA ARG A 40 0.99 18.14 6.15
C ARG A 40 -0.34 17.41 6.36
N LEU A 41 -1.47 18.12 6.33
CA LEU A 41 -2.80 17.53 6.35
C LEU A 41 -3.23 17.24 4.90
N ILE A 42 -3.85 16.10 4.71
CA ILE A 42 -4.33 15.66 3.41
C ILE A 42 -5.84 15.51 3.52
N ASN A 43 -6.55 16.17 2.61
CA ASN A 43 -8.01 16.20 2.59
C ASN A 43 -8.50 15.35 1.42
N PHE A 44 -9.51 14.55 1.72
CA PHE A 44 -10.21 13.71 0.76
C PHE A 44 -11.71 13.96 0.87
N THR A 45 -12.41 14.02 -0.25
CA THR A 45 -13.87 13.94 -0.26
C THR A 45 -14.27 12.49 -0.03
N ILE A 46 -15.11 12.22 0.97
CA ILE A 46 -15.72 10.90 1.15
C ILE A 46 -16.83 10.75 0.12
N THR A 47 -16.82 9.63 -0.59
CA THR A 47 -17.79 9.32 -1.64
C THR A 47 -18.51 8.00 -1.33
N ASN A 48 -19.59 7.73 -2.07
CA ASN A 48 -20.31 6.47 -2.03
C ASN A 48 -20.05 5.62 -3.29
N ASN A 49 -19.09 6.02 -4.13
CA ASN A 49 -18.80 5.36 -5.39
C ASN A 49 -17.70 4.30 -5.20
N PRO A 50 -17.99 2.99 -5.36
CA PRO A 50 -16.99 1.94 -5.21
C PRO A 50 -15.92 1.99 -6.30
N ASN A 51 -16.15 2.76 -7.37
CA ASN A 51 -15.18 3.03 -8.42
C ASN A 51 -14.22 4.18 -8.07
N ASP A 52 -14.29 4.80 -6.91
CA ASP A 52 -13.30 5.80 -6.46
C ASP A 52 -12.13 5.12 -5.75
N LEU A 53 -11.14 5.89 -5.30
CA LEU A 53 -10.03 5.34 -4.54
C LEU A 53 -10.52 4.83 -3.20
N THR A 54 -9.82 3.85 -2.63
CA THR A 54 -10.16 3.34 -1.30
C THR A 54 -9.08 3.74 -0.32
N LEU A 55 -9.45 4.46 0.73
CA LEU A 55 -8.57 4.76 1.85
C LEU A 55 -8.83 3.78 2.98
N ILE A 56 -7.79 3.05 3.37
CA ILE A 56 -7.82 2.05 4.44
C ILE A 56 -6.90 2.54 5.55
N SER A 57 -7.42 2.56 6.76
CA SER A 57 -6.59 2.78 7.94
C SER A 57 -6.91 1.79 9.01
N PHE A 58 -5.92 1.51 9.84
CA PHE A 58 -6.06 0.52 10.88
C PHE A 58 -5.27 0.88 12.14
N ASP A 59 -5.68 0.32 13.26
CA ASP A 59 -4.92 0.30 14.50
C ASP A 59 -4.86 -1.15 15.01
N ILE A 60 -3.69 -1.62 15.40
CA ILE A 60 -3.46 -3.00 15.85
C ILE A 60 -3.16 -2.96 17.35
N PRO A 61 -4.10 -3.38 18.22
CA PRO A 61 -3.87 -3.46 19.66
C PRO A 61 -2.66 -4.35 19.97
N GLY A 62 -1.68 -3.81 20.69
CA GLY A 62 -0.43 -4.52 21.01
C GLY A 62 0.44 -4.85 19.78
N GLY A 63 0.18 -4.24 18.62
CA GLY A 63 0.89 -4.50 17.38
C GLY A 63 2.37 -4.10 17.45
N GLY A 64 3.26 -5.06 17.27
CA GLY A 64 4.71 -4.81 17.22
C GLY A 64 5.18 -4.29 15.86
N THR A 65 6.35 -3.63 15.84
CA THR A 65 7.01 -3.06 14.65
C THR A 65 7.10 -4.04 13.47
N ARG A 66 7.23 -5.34 13.75
CA ARG A 66 7.31 -6.40 12.74
C ARG A 66 6.02 -6.55 11.92
N VAL A 67 4.86 -6.47 12.57
CA VAL A 67 3.55 -6.61 11.90
C VAL A 67 3.32 -5.43 10.96
N TYR A 68 3.55 -4.21 11.45
CA TYR A 68 3.46 -2.98 10.65
C TYR A 68 4.45 -2.99 9.47
N SER A 69 5.68 -3.47 9.67
CA SER A 69 6.67 -3.57 8.60
C SER A 69 6.26 -4.56 7.50
N ARG A 70 5.66 -5.69 7.89
CA ARG A 70 5.11 -6.68 6.94
C ARG A 70 3.97 -6.09 6.11
N ILE A 71 3.03 -5.41 6.75
CA ILE A 71 1.90 -4.75 6.06
C ILE A 71 2.43 -3.67 5.11
N ARG A 72 3.42 -2.87 5.55
CA ARG A 72 4.04 -1.84 4.71
C ARG A 72 4.68 -2.43 3.46
N GLU A 73 5.43 -3.53 3.58
CA GLU A 73 6.02 -4.19 2.42
C GLU A 73 4.94 -4.72 1.47
N ALA A 74 3.91 -5.39 2.00
CA ALA A 74 2.79 -5.89 1.19
C ALA A 74 2.07 -4.75 0.45
N ALA A 75 1.75 -3.66 1.16
CA ALA A 75 1.14 -2.47 0.57
C ALA A 75 2.03 -1.86 -0.52
N THR A 76 3.35 -1.87 -0.33
CA THR A 76 4.30 -1.36 -1.33
C THR A 76 4.30 -2.19 -2.61
N TRP A 77 4.26 -3.52 -2.51
CA TRP A 77 4.10 -4.42 -3.66
C TRP A 77 2.78 -4.24 -4.39
N MET A 78 1.72 -3.95 -3.65
CA MET A 78 0.40 -3.61 -4.21
C MET A 78 0.31 -2.16 -4.72
N LEU A 79 1.41 -1.39 -4.72
CA LEU A 79 1.45 0.04 -5.05
C LEU A 79 0.38 0.85 -4.31
N CYS A 80 0.14 0.53 -3.04
CA CYS A 80 -0.74 1.28 -2.16
C CYS A 80 0.08 2.36 -1.45
N PRO A 81 0.02 3.64 -1.86
CA PRO A 81 0.79 4.69 -1.24
C PRO A 81 0.38 4.91 0.21
N ARG A 82 1.40 5.10 1.04
CA ARG A 82 1.26 5.39 2.44
C ARG A 82 0.94 6.88 2.61
N ILE A 83 -0.26 7.17 3.06
CA ILE A 83 -0.74 8.54 3.31
C ILE A 83 -0.35 8.97 4.72
N ASP A 84 -0.42 8.05 5.67
CA ASP A 84 0.06 8.21 7.04
C ASP A 84 0.53 6.87 7.61
N ASN A 85 0.93 6.84 8.89
CA ASN A 85 1.65 5.71 9.47
C ASN A 85 0.94 4.36 9.30
N THR A 86 -0.38 4.34 9.45
CA THR A 86 -1.24 3.15 9.31
C THR A 86 -2.34 3.34 8.27
N THR A 87 -2.23 4.38 7.44
CA THR A 87 -3.23 4.76 6.43
C THR A 87 -2.66 4.61 5.03
N TYR A 88 -3.36 3.84 4.20
CA TYR A 88 -2.96 3.54 2.82
C TYR A 88 -4.11 3.87 1.86
N LEU A 89 -3.74 4.38 0.69
CA LEU A 89 -4.68 4.59 -0.41
C LEU A 89 -4.52 3.45 -1.41
N THR A 90 -5.61 2.97 -1.97
CA THR A 90 -5.59 1.86 -2.94
C THR A 90 -6.33 2.27 -4.22
N PRO A 91 -5.89 1.76 -5.38
CA PRO A 91 -6.48 2.10 -6.67
C PRO A 91 -7.75 1.32 -6.95
N SER A 92 -8.18 0.36 -6.14
CA SER A 92 -9.43 -0.35 -6.40
C SER A 92 -9.89 -1.09 -5.17
N LEU A 93 -11.18 -1.46 -5.17
CA LEU A 93 -11.74 -2.33 -4.15
C LEU A 93 -11.01 -3.68 -4.11
N THR A 94 -10.63 -4.24 -5.26
CA THR A 94 -9.88 -5.49 -5.37
C THR A 94 -8.54 -5.41 -4.63
N ILE A 95 -7.74 -4.36 -4.91
CA ILE A 95 -6.47 -4.14 -4.21
C ILE A 95 -6.69 -3.80 -2.73
N GLY A 96 -7.75 -3.05 -2.43
CA GLY A 96 -8.17 -2.77 -1.05
C GLY A 96 -8.40 -4.06 -0.26
N ASN A 97 -9.15 -5.00 -0.82
CA ASN A 97 -9.42 -6.29 -0.18
C ASN A 97 -8.16 -7.14 -0.03
N ALA A 98 -7.26 -7.11 -1.03
CA ALA A 98 -5.97 -7.80 -0.94
C ALA A 98 -5.10 -7.23 0.19
N LEU A 99 -5.10 -5.91 0.40
CA LEU A 99 -4.40 -5.27 1.51
C LEU A 99 -5.06 -5.60 2.85
N LEU A 100 -6.40 -5.58 2.94
CA LEU A 100 -7.14 -5.96 4.15
C LEU A 100 -6.78 -7.37 4.62
N ALA A 101 -6.61 -8.32 3.70
CA ALA A 101 -6.18 -9.68 4.02
C ALA A 101 -4.78 -9.78 4.66
N GLN A 102 -3.96 -8.73 4.56
CA GLN A 102 -2.64 -8.65 5.22
C GLN A 102 -2.71 -8.09 6.65
N ILE A 103 -3.83 -7.46 7.00
CA ILE A 103 -4.06 -6.84 8.30
C ILE A 103 -4.67 -7.90 9.23
N PRO A 104 -4.16 -8.08 10.47
CA PRO A 104 -4.74 -9.03 11.41
C PRO A 104 -6.21 -8.73 11.72
N ASN A 105 -7.02 -9.77 11.90
CA ASN A 105 -8.45 -9.62 12.26
C ASN A 105 -8.68 -8.96 13.62
N THR A 106 -7.65 -8.90 14.48
CA THR A 106 -7.69 -8.18 15.77
C THR A 106 -7.51 -6.67 15.60
N ALA A 107 -7.14 -6.20 14.41
CA ALA A 107 -7.01 -4.79 14.14
C ALA A 107 -8.38 -4.13 14.06
N ASN A 108 -8.46 -2.91 14.58
CA ASN A 108 -9.55 -2.01 14.28
C ASN A 108 -9.30 -1.39 12.90
N VAL A 109 -10.24 -1.51 11.97
CA VAL A 109 -10.05 -1.10 10.57
C VAL A 109 -11.22 -0.23 10.13
N THR A 110 -10.90 0.85 9.42
CA THR A 110 -11.89 1.65 8.69
C THR A 110 -11.54 1.72 7.22
N ARG A 111 -12.57 1.91 6.39
CA ARG A 111 -12.46 2.01 4.94
C ARG A 111 -13.41 3.07 4.42
N TYR A 112 -12.90 3.95 3.56
CA TYR A 112 -13.69 4.96 2.88
C TYR A 112 -13.41 4.95 1.38
N PHE A 113 -14.46 5.16 0.57
CA PHE A 113 -14.27 5.57 -0.82
C PHE A 113 -14.00 7.06 -0.85
N VAL A 114 -12.98 7.48 -1.60
CA VAL A 114 -12.46 8.84 -1.54
C VAL A 114 -11.98 9.37 -2.87
N GLU A 115 -12.08 10.69 -3.01
CA GLU A 115 -11.40 11.50 -4.03
C GLU A 115 -10.43 12.48 -3.34
N PRO A 116 -9.16 12.58 -3.77
CA PRO A 116 -8.26 13.57 -3.20
C PRO A 116 -8.66 14.98 -3.66
N LEU A 117 -8.62 15.96 -2.75
CA LEU A 117 -8.77 17.36 -3.16
C LEU A 117 -7.59 17.86 -4.00
N ASP A 118 -6.41 17.27 -3.79
CA ASP A 118 -5.20 17.53 -4.57
C ASP A 118 -4.59 16.21 -5.07
N LYS A 119 -4.68 16.00 -6.39
CA LYS A 119 -4.15 14.83 -7.07
C LYS A 119 -2.62 14.73 -6.96
N ALA A 120 -1.90 15.86 -6.90
CA ALA A 120 -0.44 15.88 -6.85
C ALA A 120 0.11 15.23 -5.58
N ILE A 121 -0.63 15.31 -4.47
CA ILE A 121 -0.27 14.62 -3.21
C ILE A 121 -0.24 13.11 -3.41
N VAL A 122 -1.24 12.56 -4.10
CA VAL A 122 -1.32 11.12 -4.40
C VAL A 122 -0.20 10.70 -5.34
N GLU A 123 0.07 11.48 -6.39
CA GLU A 123 1.15 11.19 -7.34
C GLU A 123 2.53 11.21 -6.68
N LYS A 124 2.77 12.19 -5.79
CA LYS A 124 3.99 12.23 -4.98
C LYS A 124 4.12 11.01 -4.06
N ALA A 125 3.01 10.61 -3.42
CA ALA A 125 3.01 9.44 -2.55
C ALA A 125 3.25 8.15 -3.36
N LEU A 126 2.68 8.02 -4.55
CA LEU A 126 2.92 6.91 -5.48
C LEU A 126 4.38 6.85 -5.93
N ALA A 127 4.99 7.98 -6.27
CA ALA A 127 6.40 8.04 -6.64
C ALA A 127 7.31 7.55 -5.50
N ASN A 128 7.02 7.94 -4.25
CA ASN A 128 7.74 7.44 -3.07
C ASN A 128 7.56 5.93 -2.90
N THR A 129 6.34 5.41 -3.10
CA THR A 129 6.05 3.97 -3.03
C THR A 129 6.78 3.19 -4.10
N LEU A 130 6.87 3.70 -5.33
CA LEU A 130 7.69 3.09 -6.39
C LEU A 130 9.18 3.05 -6.01
N SER A 131 9.70 4.11 -5.39
CA SER A 131 11.09 4.13 -4.90
C SER A 131 11.33 3.08 -3.82
N ASP A 132 10.41 2.92 -2.88
CA ASP A 132 10.49 1.87 -1.86
C ASP A 132 10.33 0.46 -2.45
N LEU A 133 9.47 0.29 -3.45
CA LEU A 133 9.28 -0.96 -4.17
C LEU A 133 10.59 -1.43 -4.83
N VAL A 134 11.35 -0.54 -5.47
CA VAL A 134 12.67 -0.90 -6.04
C VAL A 134 13.58 -1.49 -4.96
N LYS A 135 13.58 -0.94 -3.74
CA LYS A 135 14.40 -1.44 -2.62
C LYS A 135 13.93 -2.82 -2.15
N TYR A 136 12.62 -3.06 -2.07
CA TYR A 136 12.08 -4.37 -1.73
C TYR A 136 12.35 -5.41 -2.81
N ALA A 137 12.14 -5.06 -4.09
CA ALA A 137 12.41 -5.92 -5.24
C ALA A 137 13.88 -6.36 -5.27
N LYS A 138 14.83 -5.44 -5.12
CA LYS A 138 16.26 -5.77 -5.03
C LYS A 138 16.56 -6.76 -3.90
N ARG A 139 16.03 -6.53 -2.71
CA ARG A 139 16.21 -7.44 -1.56
C ARG A 139 15.65 -8.83 -1.83
N ARG A 140 14.48 -8.92 -2.47
CA ARG A 140 13.85 -10.20 -2.84
C ARG A 140 14.65 -10.94 -3.92
N ILE A 141 15.15 -10.24 -4.93
CA ILE A 141 16.03 -10.81 -5.96
C ILE A 141 17.28 -11.39 -5.32
N THR A 142 18.00 -10.61 -4.50
CA THR A 142 19.21 -11.10 -3.81
C THR A 142 18.92 -12.30 -2.92
N ALA A 143 17.82 -12.27 -2.16
CA ALA A 143 17.42 -13.40 -1.33
C ALA A 143 17.13 -14.66 -2.16
N LEU A 144 16.42 -14.52 -3.30
CA LEU A 144 16.12 -15.64 -4.19
C LEU A 144 17.38 -16.24 -4.81
N LEU A 145 18.30 -15.41 -5.29
CA LEU A 145 19.56 -15.88 -5.87
C LEU A 145 20.37 -16.72 -4.88
N ASN A 146 20.36 -16.35 -3.60
CA ASN A 146 21.06 -17.07 -2.53
C ASN A 146 20.27 -18.27 -1.96
N ALA A 147 18.96 -18.36 -2.20
CA ALA A 147 18.14 -19.46 -1.69
C ALA A 147 18.46 -20.79 -2.41
N ARG A 148 18.16 -21.92 -1.76
CA ARG A 148 18.34 -23.27 -2.34
C ARG A 148 17.16 -24.16 -1.99
N GLY A 149 16.96 -25.23 -2.77
CA GLY A 149 15.92 -26.23 -2.54
C GLY A 149 14.53 -25.62 -2.37
N LYS A 150 13.79 -26.07 -1.35
CA LYS A 150 12.42 -25.60 -1.07
C LYS A 150 12.31 -24.08 -0.91
N ALA A 151 13.29 -23.44 -0.27
CA ALA A 151 13.27 -21.99 -0.09
C ALA A 151 13.38 -21.22 -1.41
N ALA A 152 14.10 -21.76 -2.40
CA ALA A 152 14.14 -21.18 -3.75
C ALA A 152 12.80 -21.34 -4.46
N ALA A 153 12.18 -22.51 -4.39
CA ALA A 153 10.87 -22.76 -5.00
C ALA A 153 9.76 -21.88 -4.41
N ASP A 154 9.73 -21.73 -3.07
CA ASP A 154 8.79 -20.83 -2.39
C ASP A 154 9.07 -19.37 -2.73
N GLY A 155 10.34 -19.00 -2.87
CA GLY A 155 10.77 -17.66 -3.29
C GLY A 155 10.35 -17.30 -4.72
N VAL A 156 10.44 -18.24 -5.66
CA VAL A 156 9.95 -18.10 -7.04
C VAL A 156 8.45 -17.79 -7.03
N LYS A 157 7.64 -18.66 -6.42
CA LYS A 157 6.17 -18.49 -6.34
C LYS A 157 5.77 -17.16 -5.72
N LEU A 158 6.46 -16.77 -4.64
CA LEU A 158 6.21 -15.50 -3.99
C LEU A 158 6.51 -14.32 -4.92
N ILE A 159 7.67 -14.30 -5.59
CA ILE A 159 8.04 -13.19 -6.47
C ILE A 159 7.11 -13.11 -7.69
N ASP A 160 6.69 -14.23 -8.26
CA ASP A 160 5.75 -14.23 -9.39
C ASP A 160 4.41 -13.60 -8.98
N GLY A 161 3.82 -14.03 -7.86
CA GLY A 161 2.57 -13.43 -7.34
C GLY A 161 2.71 -11.95 -6.96
N LEU A 162 3.85 -11.55 -6.39
CA LEU A 162 4.15 -10.14 -6.10
C LEU A 162 4.31 -9.30 -7.38
N THR A 163 4.84 -9.88 -8.46
CA THR A 163 5.01 -9.22 -9.75
C THR A 163 3.65 -9.00 -10.41
N GLU A 164 2.76 -10.00 -10.38
CA GLU A 164 1.41 -9.90 -10.92
C GLU A 164 0.60 -8.80 -10.24
N VAL A 165 0.58 -8.79 -8.90
CA VAL A 165 -0.19 -7.76 -8.16
C VAL A 165 0.38 -6.36 -8.38
N MET A 166 1.71 -6.21 -8.47
CA MET A 166 2.37 -4.95 -8.77
C MET A 166 1.93 -4.40 -10.13
N VAL A 167 1.98 -5.23 -11.18
CA VAL A 167 1.60 -4.82 -12.54
C VAL A 167 0.11 -4.50 -12.61
N TYR A 168 -0.75 -5.32 -11.99
CA TYR A 168 -2.18 -5.08 -11.94
C TYR A 168 -2.50 -3.75 -11.24
N SER A 169 -1.92 -3.50 -10.05
CA SER A 169 -2.11 -2.24 -9.33
C SER A 169 -1.63 -1.03 -10.13
N ALA A 170 -0.49 -1.13 -10.82
CA ALA A 170 0.04 -0.05 -11.64
C ALA A 170 -0.94 0.33 -12.77
N ARG A 171 -1.52 -0.67 -13.43
CA ARG A 171 -2.53 -0.47 -14.47
C ARG A 171 -3.80 0.15 -13.91
N GLU A 172 -4.25 -0.24 -12.71
CA GLU A 172 -5.41 0.37 -12.06
C GLU A 172 -5.19 1.85 -11.72
N TRP A 173 -3.99 2.23 -11.27
CA TRP A 173 -3.65 3.64 -11.07
C TRP A 173 -3.67 4.44 -12.38
N VAL A 174 -3.10 3.90 -13.46
CA VAL A 174 -3.12 4.54 -14.78
C VAL A 174 -4.54 4.65 -15.33
N ARG A 175 -5.36 3.60 -15.19
CA ARG A 175 -6.78 3.59 -15.61
C ARG A 175 -7.57 4.70 -14.93
N ARG A 176 -7.18 5.09 -13.71
CA ARG A 176 -7.76 6.18 -12.93
C ARG A 176 -7.13 7.55 -13.19
N GLY A 177 -6.25 7.61 -14.18
CA GLY A 177 -5.61 8.83 -14.63
C GLY A 177 -4.44 9.29 -13.78
N TYR A 178 -3.91 8.49 -12.85
CA TYR A 178 -2.73 8.87 -12.07
C TYR A 178 -1.44 8.61 -12.82
N ALA A 179 -0.47 9.53 -12.69
CA ALA A 179 0.85 9.34 -13.24
C ALA A 179 1.61 8.21 -12.53
N VAL A 180 1.91 7.13 -13.25
CA VAL A 180 2.75 6.01 -12.80
C VAL A 180 3.85 5.80 -13.82
N ASN A 181 5.10 5.63 -13.35
CA ASN A 181 6.22 5.31 -14.24
C ASN A 181 6.13 3.85 -14.70
N MET A 182 5.32 3.58 -15.72
CA MET A 182 5.13 2.23 -16.26
C MET A 182 6.41 1.62 -16.82
N ARG A 183 7.32 2.44 -17.37
CA ARG A 183 8.63 1.94 -17.84
C ARG A 183 9.43 1.31 -16.70
N LEU A 184 9.41 1.91 -15.51
CA LEU A 184 10.05 1.36 -14.31
C LEU A 184 9.33 0.09 -13.84
N VAL A 185 7.99 0.10 -13.79
CA VAL A 185 7.20 -1.08 -13.38
C VAL A 185 7.47 -2.27 -14.30
N ASP A 186 7.41 -2.07 -15.61
CA ASP A 186 7.65 -3.12 -16.60
C ASP A 186 9.12 -3.59 -16.56
N GLY A 187 10.06 -2.67 -16.32
CA GLY A 187 11.47 -3.00 -16.12
C GLY A 187 11.70 -3.89 -14.89
N LEU A 188 11.06 -3.55 -13.76
CA LEU A 188 11.10 -4.38 -12.55
C LEU A 188 10.45 -5.74 -12.78
N ALA A 189 9.29 -5.79 -13.42
CA ALA A 189 8.59 -7.04 -13.72
C ALA A 189 9.46 -7.98 -14.57
N ARG A 190 10.11 -7.45 -15.62
CA ARG A 190 11.07 -8.23 -16.42
C ARG A 190 12.25 -8.73 -15.59
N ALA A 191 12.84 -7.88 -14.76
CA ALA A 191 13.97 -8.28 -13.92
C ALA A 191 13.59 -9.39 -12.92
N LEU A 192 12.42 -9.29 -12.30
CA LEU A 192 11.89 -10.30 -11.39
C LEU A 192 11.62 -11.61 -12.12
N SER A 193 10.96 -11.55 -13.29
CA SER A 193 10.67 -12.72 -14.13
C SER A 193 11.93 -13.42 -14.63
N HIS A 194 12.94 -12.68 -15.11
CA HIS A 194 14.22 -13.28 -15.49
C HIS A 194 14.90 -13.96 -14.31
N THR A 195 14.82 -13.37 -13.11
CA THR A 195 15.41 -13.95 -11.90
C THR A 195 14.68 -15.25 -11.51
N THR A 196 13.35 -15.27 -11.56
CA THR A 196 12.57 -16.47 -11.22
C THR A 196 12.80 -17.60 -12.22
N GLN A 197 12.86 -17.29 -13.52
CA GLN A 197 13.18 -18.25 -14.58
C GLN A 197 14.58 -18.83 -14.43
N PHE A 198 15.61 -17.98 -14.25
CA PHE A 198 16.98 -18.43 -14.00
C PHE A 198 17.08 -19.34 -12.77
N LYS A 199 16.35 -18.99 -11.70
CA LYS A 199 16.37 -19.80 -10.49
C LYS A 199 15.68 -21.15 -10.70
N ALA A 200 14.57 -21.16 -11.41
CA ALA A 200 13.82 -22.38 -11.72
C ALA A 200 14.62 -23.34 -12.62
N SER A 201 15.35 -22.83 -13.63
CA SER A 201 16.17 -23.67 -14.51
C SER A 201 17.30 -24.39 -13.77
N ASN A 202 18.04 -23.69 -12.92
CA ASN A 202 19.17 -24.29 -12.20
C ASN A 202 18.72 -25.27 -11.11
N SER A 203 17.49 -25.13 -10.62
CA SER A 203 16.91 -26.07 -9.65
C SER A 203 16.58 -27.44 -10.27
N LEU A 204 16.46 -27.51 -11.60
CA LEU A 204 16.18 -28.74 -12.34
C LEU A 204 17.47 -29.49 -12.70
N GLU A 205 18.58 -28.79 -12.90
CA GLU A 205 19.90 -29.38 -13.15
C GLU A 205 20.50 -30.06 -11.90
N ASP A 206 20.19 -29.57 -10.70
CA ASP A 206 20.62 -30.19 -9.43
C ASP A 206 19.91 -31.54 -9.12
N LEU A 207 18.95 -31.96 -9.96
CA LEU A 207 18.17 -33.20 -9.81
C LEU A 207 18.48 -34.25 -10.90
N SER A 208 19.36 -33.94 -11.85
CA SER A 208 19.83 -34.83 -12.93
C SER A 208 21.27 -35.28 -12.70
#